data_AF-A0A7Y4TEU0-F1
#
_entry.id   AF-A0A7Y4TEU0-F1
#
_cell.length_a   1.000
_cell.length_b   1.000
_cell.length_c   1.000
_cell.angle_alpha   90.00
_cell.angle_beta   90.00
_cell.angle_gamma   90.00
#
_symmetry.space_group_name_H-M   'P 1'
#
loop_
_entity.id
_entity.type
_entity.pdbx_description
1 polymer ?
#
loop_
_entity_poly.entity_id
_entity_poly.type
_entity_poly.pdbx_seq_one_letter_code
_entity_poly.pdbx_strand_id
1 'polypeptide(L)'
;MADWHLAELEEALSKRGWRIVARLDGDNYRISASWQLERGNDPRKILIDFDGLDDLRTLPIEQSYACQQRGTKNSLYFYRKGVHWTGKLSQFVDGLEPSA
;
A
#
# COMPACT_ATOMS: atom_id res chain seq x y z
N MET A 1 4.26 17.97 3.31
CA MET A 1 3.62 17.39 2.10
C MET A 1 2.89 16.14 2.56
N ALA A 2 1.75 15.84 1.96
CA ALA A 2 0.66 15.31 2.74
C ALA A 2 0.66 13.76 2.77
N ASP A 3 1.16 13.20 3.87
CA ASP A 3 1.17 11.77 4.22
C ASP A 3 -0.24 11.20 4.49
N TRP A 4 -1.29 11.98 4.16
CA TRP A 4 -2.69 11.61 4.40
C TRP A 4 -3.04 10.27 3.76
N HIS A 5 -2.49 9.98 2.58
CA HIS A 5 -2.78 8.75 1.85
C HIS A 5 -2.16 7.53 2.54
N LEU A 6 -0.95 7.66 3.09
CA LEU A 6 -0.30 6.62 3.89
C LEU A 6 -1.04 6.41 5.22
N ALA A 7 -1.44 7.50 5.88
CA ALA A 7 -2.19 7.44 7.14
C ALA A 7 -3.57 6.82 6.96
N GLU A 8 -4.33 7.23 5.93
CA GLU A 8 -5.65 6.68 5.63
C GLU A 8 -5.55 5.21 5.18
N LEU A 9 -4.48 4.83 4.46
CA LEU A 9 -4.19 3.43 4.12
C LEU A 9 -3.89 2.59 5.38
N GLU A 10 -3.01 3.07 6.25
CA GLU A 10 -2.67 2.39 7.52
C GLU A 10 -3.91 2.23 8.42
N GLU A 11 -4.75 3.26 8.52
CA GLU A 11 -6.01 3.20 9.26
C GLU A 11 -6.98 2.16 8.66
N ALA A 12 -7.14 2.14 7.33
CA ALA A 12 -8.02 1.20 6.65
C ALA A 12 -7.55 -0.25 6.79
N LEU A 13 -6.25 -0.50 6.72
CA LEU A 13 -5.64 -1.80 6.98
C LEU A 13 -5.88 -2.25 8.43
N SER A 14 -5.65 -1.37 9.39
CA SER A 14 -5.86 -1.63 10.82
C SER A 14 -7.32 -1.99 11.13
N LYS A 15 -8.29 -1.28 10.53
CA LYS A 15 -9.73 -1.59 10.65
C LYS A 15 -10.10 -3.00 10.16
N ARG A 16 -9.29 -3.59 9.27
CA ARG A 16 -9.45 -4.97 8.77
C ARG A 16 -8.56 -5.98 9.50
N GLY A 17 -7.88 -5.56 10.56
CA GLY A 17 -7.04 -6.41 11.40
C GLY A 17 -5.63 -6.64 10.84
N TRP A 18 -5.26 -6.00 9.73
CA TRP A 18 -3.90 -6.01 9.21
C TRP A 18 -3.01 -5.08 10.04
N ARG A 19 -1.79 -5.54 10.34
CA ARG A 19 -0.78 -4.80 11.08
C ARG A 19 0.51 -4.71 10.28
N ILE A 20 1.07 -3.52 10.17
CA ILE A 20 2.39 -3.30 9.59
C ILE A 20 3.44 -3.80 10.59
N VAL A 21 4.12 -4.89 10.26
CA VAL A 21 5.17 -5.49 11.10
C VAL A 21 6.57 -5.10 10.68
N ALA A 22 6.75 -4.67 9.43
CA ALA A 22 8.00 -4.11 8.93
C ALA A 22 7.74 -3.08 7.84
N ARG A 23 8.55 -2.03 7.82
CA ARG A 23 8.67 -1.07 6.71
C ARG A 23 10.07 -1.29 6.13
N LEU A 24 10.12 -1.79 4.90
CA LEU A 24 11.33 -2.16 4.20
C LEU A 24 11.70 -1.06 3.20
N ASP A 25 13.00 -0.88 3.02
CA ASP A 25 13.52 0.04 2.02
C ASP A 25 13.12 -0.40 0.60
N GLY A 26 13.07 0.58 -0.29
CA GLY A 26 12.85 0.39 -1.70
C GLY A 26 13.95 -0.40 -2.41
N ASP A 27 13.77 -0.63 -3.72
CA ASP A 27 14.73 -1.34 -4.55
C ASP A 27 15.74 -0.43 -5.26
N ASN A 28 15.75 0.88 -4.93
CA ASN A 28 16.52 1.92 -5.60
C ASN A 28 16.28 2.00 -7.12
N TYR A 29 15.17 1.44 -7.59
CA TYR A 29 14.76 1.52 -8.98
C TYR A 29 13.30 1.99 -9.08
N ARG A 30 12.33 1.11 -8.83
CA ARG A 30 10.89 1.39 -9.01
C ARG A 30 10.14 1.54 -7.69
N ILE A 31 10.54 0.78 -6.69
CA ILE A 31 9.83 0.66 -5.42
C ILE A 31 10.43 1.65 -4.43
N SER A 32 9.63 2.59 -3.94
CA SER A 32 10.01 3.54 -2.91
C SER A 32 10.21 2.88 -1.55
N ALA A 33 9.34 1.92 -1.23
CA ALA A 33 9.35 1.16 0.02
C ALA A 33 8.42 -0.05 -0.12
N SER A 34 8.53 -0.99 0.83
CA SER A 34 7.53 -2.05 0.99
C SER A 34 7.04 -2.12 2.43
N TRP A 35 5.74 -2.34 2.63
CA TRP A 35 5.18 -2.67 3.93
C TRP A 35 4.89 -4.16 4.01
N GLN A 36 5.41 -4.80 5.06
CA GLN A 36 5.04 -6.17 5.40
C GLN A 36 3.85 -6.13 6.37
N LEU A 37 2.78 -6.81 6.01
CA LEU A 37 1.57 -6.92 6.83
C LEU A 37 1.39 -8.34 7.35
N GLU A 38 0.90 -8.43 8.58
CA GLU A 38 0.45 -9.65 9.22
C GLU A 38 -0.94 -9.43 9.83
N ARG A 39 -1.72 -10.51 9.97
CA ARG A 39 -3.02 -10.49 10.64
C ARG A 39 -3.07 -11.64 11.62
N GLY A 40 -3.51 -11.39 12.86
CA GLY A 40 -3.32 -12.35 13.97
C GLY A 40 -3.88 -13.76 13.72
N ASN A 41 -4.98 -13.88 12.96
CA ASN A 41 -5.61 -15.16 12.62
C ASN A 41 -5.21 -15.69 11.23
N ASP A 42 -4.25 -15.06 10.56
CA ASP A 42 -3.82 -15.39 9.21
C ASP A 42 -2.30 -15.65 9.20
N PRO A 43 -1.84 -16.88 8.92
CA PRO A 43 -0.41 -17.18 8.87
C PRO A 43 0.29 -16.52 7.68
N ARG A 44 -0.47 -15.94 6.72
CA ARG A 44 0.09 -15.31 5.53
C ARG A 44 0.68 -13.95 5.88
N LYS A 45 1.89 -13.74 5.37
CA LYS A 45 2.53 -12.43 5.31
C LYS A 45 2.32 -11.88 3.91
N ILE A 46 1.76 -10.69 3.82
CA ILE A 46 1.60 -9.99 2.54
C ILE A 46 2.54 -8.80 2.50
N LEU A 47 3.00 -8.48 1.30
CA LEU A 47 3.83 -7.31 1.04
C LEU A 47 3.03 -6.34 0.19
N ILE A 48 3.01 -5.08 0.59
CA ILE A 48 2.53 -3.96 -0.22
C ILE A 48 3.75 -3.19 -0.70
N ASP A 49 3.92 -3.08 -2.01
CA ASP A 49 4.99 -2.34 -2.66
C ASP A 49 4.49 -0.95 -3.07
N PHE A 50 5.26 0.08 -2.74
CA PHE A 50 4.95 1.47 -3.06
C PHE A 50 5.72 1.90 -4.30
N ASP A 51 5.00 2.28 -5.34
CA ASP A 51 5.57 2.69 -6.63
C ASP A 51 5.86 4.19 -6.63
N GLY A 52 7.10 4.54 -6.96
CA GLY A 52 7.57 5.93 -7.01
C GLY A 52 8.70 6.14 -8.01
N LEU A 53 8.66 5.48 -9.17
CA LEU A 53 9.63 5.78 -10.23
C LEU A 53 9.30 7.11 -10.92
N ASP A 54 10.25 8.05 -10.91
CA ASP A 54 10.18 9.32 -11.64
C ASP A 54 11.54 9.62 -12.29
N ASP A 55 11.56 9.86 -13.60
CA ASP A 55 12.77 10.19 -14.39
C ASP A 55 14.05 9.42 -13.99
N LEU A 56 13.95 8.08 -13.91
CA LEU A 56 15.03 7.14 -13.53
C LEU A 56 15.51 7.23 -12.08
N ARG A 57 14.74 7.88 -11.20
CA ARG A 57 14.98 7.94 -9.76
C ARG A 57 13.79 7.37 -9.00
N THR A 58 14.10 6.71 -7.90
CA THR A 58 13.08 6.29 -6.95
C THR A 58 12.78 7.45 -6.01
N LEU A 59 11.53 7.89 -6.02
CA LEU A 59 10.98 8.87 -5.10
C LEU A 59 10.88 8.26 -3.69
N PRO A 60 10.94 9.08 -2.63
CA PRO A 60 10.63 8.61 -1.28
C PRO A 60 9.14 8.21 -1.17
N ILE A 61 8.79 7.41 -0.17
CA ILE A 61 7.43 6.84 -0.02
C ILE A 61 6.33 7.91 0.07
N GLU A 62 6.63 9.07 0.66
CA GLU A 62 5.69 10.20 0.78
C GLU A 62 5.32 10.82 -0.58
N GLN A 63 6.12 10.51 -1.61
CA GLN A 63 5.93 10.92 -3.00
C GLN A 63 5.53 9.76 -3.92
N SER A 64 5.31 8.56 -3.36
CA SER A 64 4.78 7.43 -4.13
C SER A 64 3.41 7.79 -4.73
N TYR A 65 3.14 7.27 -5.93
CA TYR A 65 1.90 7.56 -6.67
C TYR A 65 0.93 6.38 -6.64
N ALA A 66 1.38 5.21 -6.20
CA ALA A 66 0.55 4.02 -6.05
C ALA A 66 1.17 3.03 -5.06
N CYS A 67 0.36 2.07 -4.62
CA CYS A 67 0.83 0.85 -4.00
C CYS A 67 0.14 -0.39 -4.58
N GLN A 68 0.78 -1.55 -4.49
CA GLN A 68 0.23 -2.82 -4.94
C GLN A 68 0.57 -3.95 -4.00
N GLN A 69 -0.30 -4.95 -3.89
CA GLN A 69 0.04 -6.19 -3.23
C GLN A 69 1.02 -6.97 -4.12
N ARG A 70 2.18 -7.34 -3.56
CA ARG A 70 3.22 -8.06 -4.28
C ARG A 70 2.68 -9.39 -4.82
N GLY A 71 2.92 -9.63 -6.10
CA GLY A 71 2.52 -10.86 -6.79
C GLY A 71 1.04 -10.93 -7.19
N THR A 72 0.27 -9.84 -7.04
CA THR A 72 -1.12 -9.78 -7.49
C THR A 72 -1.37 -8.55 -8.37
N LYS A 73 -2.57 -8.46 -8.96
CA LYS A 73 -3.03 -7.27 -9.70
C LYS A 73 -3.78 -6.28 -8.80
N ASN A 74 -3.81 -6.52 -7.49
CA ASN A 74 -4.50 -5.65 -6.54
C ASN A 74 -3.63 -4.41 -6.27
N SER A 75 -4.07 -3.25 -6.74
CA SER A 75 -3.31 -2.00 -6.69
C SER A 75 -4.21 -0.80 -6.37
N LEU A 76 -3.65 0.20 -5.70
CA LEU A 76 -4.29 1.46 -5.34
C LEU A 76 -3.41 2.62 -5.81
N TYR A 77 -3.96 3.51 -6.63
CA TYR A 77 -3.28 4.75 -7.01
C TYR A 77 -3.61 5.88 -6.03
N PHE A 78 -2.59 6.61 -5.60
CA PHE A 78 -2.67 7.79 -4.74
C PHE A 78 -2.90 9.05 -5.57
N TYR A 79 -3.95 9.07 -6.40
CA TYR A 79 -4.37 10.32 -7.05
C TYR A 79 -4.95 11.31 -6.02
N ARG A 80 -5.02 12.58 -6.39
CA ARG A 80 -5.55 13.70 -5.56
C ARG A 80 -6.87 13.31 -4.86
N LYS A 81 -7.07 13.79 -3.61
CA LYS A 81 -8.34 13.63 -2.86
C LYS A 81 -9.53 13.97 -3.75
N GLY A 82 -10.45 13.03 -3.91
CA GLY A 82 -11.62 13.16 -4.77
C GLY A 82 -12.66 12.07 -4.49
N VAL A 83 -13.79 12.11 -5.21
CA VAL A 83 -15.00 11.31 -4.97
C VAL A 83 -14.76 9.79 -4.94
N HIS A 84 -13.67 9.31 -5.55
CA HIS A 84 -13.38 7.88 -5.67
C HIS A 84 -12.36 7.34 -4.67
N TRP A 85 -11.67 8.19 -3.89
CA TRP A 85 -10.60 7.74 -3.00
C TRP A 85 -11.09 6.68 -2.00
N THR A 86 -12.14 7.00 -1.23
CA THR A 86 -12.68 6.10 -0.21
C THR A 86 -13.13 4.76 -0.79
N GLY A 87 -13.77 4.79 -1.97
CA GLY A 87 -14.22 3.57 -2.66
C GLY A 87 -13.06 2.72 -3.16
N LYS A 88 -12.01 3.35 -3.72
CA LYS A 88 -10.81 2.65 -4.20
C LYS A 88 -9.97 2.10 -3.07
N LEU A 89 -9.85 2.83 -1.97
CA LEU A 89 -9.19 2.37 -0.75
C LEU A 89 -9.91 1.15 -0.18
N SER A 90 -11.25 1.19 -0.04
CA SER A 90 -12.02 0.03 0.39
C SER A 90 -11.81 -1.16 -0.55
N GLN A 91 -11.95 -0.96 -1.86
CA GLN A 91 -11.77 -2.00 -2.86
C GLN A 91 -10.38 -2.65 -2.78
N PHE A 92 -9.33 -1.86 -2.60
CA PHE A 92 -7.97 -2.35 -2.46
C PHE A 92 -7.80 -3.20 -1.21
N VAL A 93 -8.27 -2.71 -0.05
CA VAL A 93 -8.15 -3.46 1.21
C VAL A 93 -9.01 -4.73 1.18
N ASP A 94 -10.20 -4.69 0.58
CA ASP A 94 -11.02 -5.89 0.34
C ASP A 94 -10.31 -6.92 -0.54
N GLY A 95 -9.52 -6.48 -1.52
CA GLY A 95 -8.72 -7.36 -2.37
C GLY A 95 -7.53 -8.03 -1.66
N LEU A 96 -7.19 -7.65 -0.43
CA LEU A 96 -6.16 -8.32 0.39
C LEU A 96 -6.70 -9.56 1.10
N GLU A 97 -8.03 -9.69 1.16
CA GLU A 97 -8.68 -10.83 1.79
C GLU A 97 -8.45 -12.12 0.98
N PRO A 98 -8.34 -13.29 1.63
CA PRO A 98 -8.31 -14.55 0.91
C PRO A 98 -9.55 -14.65 0.01
N SER A 99 -9.36 -15.05 -1.25
CA SER A 99 -10.48 -15.59 -2.04
C SER A 99 -11.02 -16.81 -1.28
N ALA A 100 -12.28 -16.74 -0.86
CA ALA A 100 -13.00 -17.83 -0.23
C ALA A 100 -13.12 -19.04 -1.17
#